data_AF-A0A6G1X846-F1
#
_entry.id   AF-A0A6G1X846-F1
#
_cell.length_a   1.000
_cell.length_b   1.000
_cell.length_c   1.000
_cell.angle_alpha   90.00
_cell.angle_beta   90.00
_cell.angle_gamma   90.00
#
_symmetry.space_group_name_H-M   'P 1'
#
loop_
_entity.id
_entity.type
_entity.pdbx_description
1 polymer ?
#
loop_
_entity_poly.entity_id
_entity_poly.type
_entity_poly.pdbx_seq_one_letter_code
_entity_poly.pdbx_strand_id
1 'polypeptide(L)' 'MFKVIVVVLIAVVVFLLDFATVKKSKSKKDKKVYIAFFILALSIVVLHVMEVNIPTPIEGIKQIYQPVAEPIRKSLEKYL' A
#
# COMPACT_ATOMS: atom_id res chain seq x y z
N MET A 1 -6.04 7.68 17.40
CA MET A 1 -6.28 9.00 16.75
C MET A 1 -5.02 9.86 16.66
N PHE A 2 -4.24 10.04 17.74
CA PHE A 2 -2.98 10.81 17.70
C PHE A 2 -2.00 10.38 16.60
N LYS A 3 -1.78 9.07 16.43
CA LYS A 3 -0.93 8.53 15.35
C LYS A 3 -1.38 8.98 13.95
N VAL A 4 -2.70 9.01 13.70
CA VAL A 4 -3.27 9.45 12.41
C VAL A 4 -3.01 10.94 12.18
N ILE A 5 -3.17 11.78 13.21
CA ILE A 5 -2.91 13.22 13.13
C ILE A 5 -1.43 13.48 12.76
N VAL A 6 -0.51 12.77 13.42
CA VAL A 6 0.93 12.88 13.13
C VAL A 6 1.24 12.45 11.69
N VAL A 7 0.65 11.35 11.23
CA VAL A 7 0.82 10.88 9.84
C VAL A 7 0.29 11.88 8.83
N VAL A 8 -0.89 12.45 9.06
CA VAL A 8 -1.48 13.45 8.16
C VAL A 8 -0.60 14.72 8.13
N LEU A 9 -0.09 15.16 9.27
CA LEU A 9 0.84 16.30 9.33
C LEU A 9 2.12 16.03 8.52
N ILE A 10 2.74 14.86 8.68
CA ILE A 10 3.93 14.48 7.91
C ILE A 10 3.59 14.40 6.41
N ALA A 11 2.45 13.82 6.06
CA ALA A 11 2.00 13.72 4.68
C ALA A 11 1.81 15.11 4.02
N VAL A 12 1.28 16.09 4.76
CA VAL A 12 1.17 17.48 4.27
C VAL A 12 2.56 18.07 4.00
N VAL A 13 3.54 17.85 4.87
CA VAL A 13 4.91 18.32 4.65
C VAL A 13 5.52 17.68 3.39
N VAL A 14 5.38 16.35 3.24
CA VAL A 14 5.85 15.62 2.04
C VAL A 14 5.15 16.14 0.79
N PHE A 15 3.83 16.34 0.84
CA PHE A 15 3.07 16.91 -0.27
C PHE A 15 3.60 18.28 -0.68
N LEU A 16 3.89 19.17 0.28
CA LEU A 16 4.39 20.51 -0.05
C LEU A 16 5.77 20.46 -0.75
N LEU A 17 6.65 19.55 -0.30
CA LEU A 17 7.97 19.36 -0.92
C LEU A 17 7.87 18.78 -2.33
N ASP A 18 7.08 17.72 -2.50
CA ASP A 18 6.89 17.05 -3.79
C ASP A 18 6.09 17.90 -4.77
N PHE A 19 5.04 18.58 -4.28
CA PHE A 19 4.20 19.45 -5.10
C PHE A 19 4.97 20.66 -5.60
N ALA A 20 5.98 21.15 -4.87
CA ALA A 20 6.88 22.19 -5.39
C ALA A 20 7.65 21.71 -6.64
N THR A 21 8.03 20.43 -6.66
CA THR A 21 8.68 19.79 -7.82
C THR A 21 7.69 19.57 -8.96
N VAL A 22 6.52 19.01 -8.68
CA VAL A 22 5.47 18.75 -9.69
C VAL A 22 4.86 20.04 -10.25
N LYS A 23 4.81 21.13 -9.45
CA LYS A 23 4.31 22.44 -9.89
C LYS A 23 5.16 23.02 -11.02
N LYS A 24 6.47 22.73 -11.04
CA LYS A 24 7.41 23.14 -12.10
C LYS A 24 7.14 22.40 -13.42
N SER A 25 6.45 21.25 -13.40
CA SER A 25 5.96 20.61 -14.63
C SER A 25 4.85 21.47 -15.26
N LYS A 26 4.97 21.72 -16.58
CA LYS A 26 3.94 22.41 -17.39
C LYS A 26 2.72 21.52 -17.64
N SER A 27 2.86 20.20 -17.50
CA SER A 27 1.79 19.25 -17.78
C SER A 27 0.77 19.20 -16.65
N LYS A 28 -0.48 19.56 -16.96
CA LYS A 28 -1.61 19.40 -16.03
C LYS A 28 -1.96 17.92 -15.77
N LYS A 29 -1.54 17.01 -16.65
CA LYS A 29 -1.77 15.56 -16.48
C LYS A 29 -0.92 15.02 -15.34
N ASP A 30 0.35 15.40 -15.28
CA ASP A 30 1.30 14.96 -14.25
C ASP A 30 0.81 15.35 -12.85
N LYS A 31 0.26 16.56 -12.72
CA LYS A 31 -0.36 17.05 -11.48
C LYS A 31 -1.54 16.19 -11.03
N LYS A 32 -2.42 15.81 -11.97
CA LYS A 32 -3.57 14.94 -11.67
C LYS A 32 -3.13 13.54 -11.26
N VAL A 33 -2.16 12.97 -11.98
CA VAL A 33 -1.61 11.64 -11.68
C VAL A 33 -0.95 11.67 -10.29
N TYR A 34 -0.11 12.67 -10.02
CA TYR A 34 0.50 12.84 -8.70
C TYR A 34 -0.53 12.92 -7.57
N ILE A 35 -1.56 13.77 -7.70
CA ILE A 35 -2.61 13.90 -6.68
C ILE A 35 -3.35 12.57 -6.48
N ALA A 36 -3.67 11.85 -7.56
CA ALA A 36 -4.35 10.56 -7.47
C ALA A 36 -3.51 9.53 -6.71
N PHE A 37 -2.22 9.41 -7.04
CA PHE A 37 -1.30 8.49 -6.36
C PHE A 37 -1.03 8.91 -4.91
N PHE A 38 -0.92 10.21 -4.65
CA PHE A 38 -0.71 10.74 -3.31
C PHE A 38 -1.90 10.44 -2.39
N ILE A 39 -3.13 10.68 -2.86
CA ILE A 39 -4.34 10.36 -2.10
C ILE A 39 -4.41 8.85 -1.84
N LEU A 40 -4.13 8.02 -2.85
CA LEU A 40 -4.16 6.57 -2.70
C LEU A 40 -3.13 6.08 -1.68
N ALA A 41 -1.89 6.58 -1.75
CA ALA A 41 -0.84 6.26 -0.79
C ALA A 41 -1.21 6.71 0.63
N LEU A 42 -1.72 7.93 0.79
CA LEU A 42 -2.15 8.47 2.07
C LEU A 42 -3.27 7.62 2.68
N SER A 43 -4.27 7.24 1.89
CA SER A 43 -5.36 6.36 2.33
C SER A 43 -4.84 5.02 2.84
N ILE A 44 -3.91 4.39 2.11
CA ILE A 44 -3.30 3.11 2.53
C ILE A 44 -2.56 3.27 3.87
N VAL A 45 -1.75 4.33 4.02
CA VAL A 45 -1.00 4.57 5.26
C VAL A 45 -1.95 4.83 6.43
N VAL A 46 -3.02 5.60 6.23
CA VAL A 46 -4.02 5.87 7.28
C VAL A 46 -4.73 4.56 7.68
N LEU A 47 -5.17 3.75 6.72
CA LEU A 47 -5.79 2.45 7.00
C LEU A 47 -4.84 1.52 7.76
N HIS A 48 -3.57 1.50 7.39
CA HIS A 48 -2.53 0.71 8.07
C HIS A 48 -2.33 1.17 9.52
N VAL A 49 -2.28 2.48 9.77
CA VAL A 49 -2.15 3.04 11.14
C VAL A 49 -3.40 2.84 11.99
N MET A 50 -4.57 2.72 11.35
CA MET A 50 -5.81 2.34 12.02
C MET A 50 -5.93 0.83 12.27
N GLU A 51 -4.89 0.05 11.96
CA GLU A 51 -4.87 -1.41 12.10
C GLU A 51 -6.03 -2.08 11.34
N VAL A 52 -6.50 -1.43 10.27
CA VAL A 52 -7.46 -2.05 9.35
C VAL A 52 -6.72 -3.13 8.59
N ASN A 53 -7.20 -4.37 8.67
CA ASN A 53 -6.68 -5.48 7.88
C ASN A 53 -6.96 -5.21 6.39
N ILE A 54 -5.95 -4.68 5.71
CA ILE A 54 -5.95 -4.55 4.25
C ILE A 54 -5.48 -5.90 3.71
N PRO A 55 -6.34 -6.67 3.01
CA PRO A 55 -5.94 -7.95 2.48
C PRO A 55 -4.77 -7.73 1.53
N THR A 56 -3.66 -8.41 1.81
CA THR A 56 -2.46 -8.24 1.00
C THR A 56 -2.60 -9.08 -0.28
N PRO A 57 -2.05 -8.65 -1.42
CA PRO A 57 -2.08 -9.45 -2.64
C PRO A 57 -1.49 -10.86 -2.43
N ILE A 58 -0.54 -10.99 -1.52
CA ILE A 58 0.07 -12.27 -1.16
C ILE A 58 -0.94 -13.24 -0.51
N GLU A 59 -1.93 -12.74 0.24
CA GLU A 59 -3.01 -13.58 0.80
C GLU A 59 -3.90 -14.15 -0.31
N GLY A 60 -4.18 -13.35 -1.34
CA GLY A 60 -4.90 -13.82 -2.53
C GLY A 60 -4.12 -14.88 -3.30
N ILE A 61 -2.82 -14.66 -3.52
CA ILE A 61 -1.93 -15.67 -4.14
C ILE A 61 -1.90 -16.94 -3.27
N LYS A 62 -1.79 -16.79 -1.96
CA LYS A 62 -1.76 -17.91 -1.01
C LYS A 62 -3.05 -18.73 -1.06
N GLN A 63 -4.22 -18.10 -1.16
CA GLN A 63 -5.49 -18.82 -1.31
C GLN A 63 -5.55 -19.67 -2.59
N ILE A 64 -4.95 -19.20 -3.68
CA ILE A 64 -4.89 -19.93 -4.95
C ILE A 64 -3.87 -21.07 -4.88
N TYR A 65 -2.71 -20.84 -4.28
CA TYR A 65 -1.60 -21.79 -4.27
C TYR A 65 -1.65 -22.82 -3.13
N GLN A 66 -2.23 -22.50 -1.97
CA GLN A 66 -2.39 -23.44 -0.85
C GLN A 66 -3.00 -24.79 -1.22
N PRO A 67 -4.12 -24.87 -1.98
CA PRO A 67 -4.74 -26.15 -2.30
C PRO A 67 -3.83 -27.06 -3.13
N VAL A 68 -2.89 -26.49 -3.89
CA VAL A 68 -1.90 -27.24 -4.67
C VAL A 68 -0.66 -27.58 -3.84
N ALA A 69 -0.23 -26.66 -2.97
CA ALA A 69 0.98 -26.82 -2.17
C ALA A 69 0.82 -27.79 -0.99
N GLU A 70 -0.36 -27.84 -0.36
CA GLU A 70 -0.59 -28.71 0.81
C GLU A 70 -0.47 -30.22 0.51
N PRO A 71 -1.03 -30.76 -0.59
CA PRO A 71 -0.84 -32.17 -0.94
C PRO A 71 0.62 -32.55 -1.19
N ILE A 72 1.37 -31.66 -1.85
CA ILE A 72 2.80 -31.85 -2.15
C ILE A 72 3.59 -31.87 -0.83
N ARG A 73 3.33 -30.91 0.05
CA ARG A 73 3.96 -30.84 1.37
C ARG A 73 3.68 -32.08 2.23
N LYS A 74 2.42 -32.53 2.30
CA LYS A 74 2.04 -33.77 3.01
C LYS A 74 2.72 -35.01 2.44
N SER A 75 2.91 -35.06 1.12
CA SER A 75 3.62 -36.17 0.48
C SER A 75 5.10 -36.16 0.82
N LEU A 76 5.75 -34.99 0.82
CA LEU A 76 7.16 -34.83 1.20
C LEU A 76 7.42 -35.17 2.67
N GLU A 77 6.56 -34.72 3.61
CA GLU A 77 6.67 -35.04 5.03
C GLU A 77 6.46 -36.55 5.33
N LYS A 78 5.90 -37.32 4.40
CA LYS A 78 5.71 -38.77 4.56
C LYS A 78 6.95 -39.59 4.18
N TYR A 79 7.86 -39.02 3.38
CA TYR A 79 9.07 -39.70 2.88
C TYR A 79 10.36 -39.28 3.61
N LEU A 80 10.29 -38.23 4.44
CA LEU A 80 11.35 -37.78 5.35
C LEU A 80 11.12 -38.33 6.76
#